data_AF-A0A316B9N1-F1
#
_entry.id   AF-A0A316B9N1-F1
#
_cell.length_a   1.000
_cell.length_b   1.000
_cell.length_c   1.000
_cell.angle_alpha   90.00
_cell.angle_beta   90.00
_cell.angle_gamma   90.00
#
_symmetry.space_group_name_H-M   'P 1'
#
loop_
_entity.id
_entity.type
_entity.pdbx_description
1 polymer ?
#
loop_
_entity_poly.entity_id
_entity_poly.type
_entity_poly.pdbx_seq_one_letter_code
_entity_poly.pdbx_strand_id
1 'polypeptide(L)'
;MKNMMKSYLGDDYSSNHLRNFCLYWLKGMALGPEWEDTVEGRAAFDEWRRKNDLDCLYFDGDLCADTLMSAWTIIKWVAEYLNMEYGIKFSKCEKDLKLLAADRDAYLPAKDDLVKLLDRFLELAERRCNYILLPDRRMNNDRYEFRRSAKYIKFFDQVPATLWHVFCKETLGQYFLGDNGEVDERKVEEWIRREKLQMGFANRVISQENVIPLTSTARLYFGKRLKTRSDLEEALRYMICFLEQREKEIGGDLDE
;
A
#
# COMPACT_ATOMS: atom_id res chain seq x y z
N MET A 1 8.73 0.98 18.52
CA MET A 1 8.66 -0.12 17.54
C MET A 1 9.87 -0.09 16.61
N LYS A 2 10.43 -1.24 16.22
CA LYS A 2 11.61 -1.33 15.33
C LYS A 2 11.21 -1.01 13.87
N ASN A 3 12.01 -0.22 13.16
CA ASN A 3 11.82 -0.01 11.71
C ASN A 3 12.39 -1.23 10.95
N MET A 4 11.53 -1.97 10.27
CA MET A 4 11.92 -3.19 9.55
C MET A 4 12.65 -2.89 8.25
N MET A 5 12.38 -1.77 7.56
CA MET A 5 13.15 -1.32 6.40
C MET A 5 14.62 -1.10 6.77
N LYS A 6 14.85 -0.37 7.88
CA LYS A 6 16.20 -0.13 8.41
C LYS A 6 16.90 -1.44 8.79
N SER A 7 16.17 -2.36 9.43
CA SER A 7 16.72 -3.67 9.81
C SER A 7 17.09 -4.52 8.59
N TYR A 8 16.26 -4.46 7.55
CA TYR A 8 16.42 -5.26 6.33
C TYR A 8 17.56 -4.74 5.44
N LEU A 9 17.74 -3.42 5.34
CA LEU A 9 18.80 -2.81 4.56
C LEU A 9 20.14 -2.72 5.31
N GLY A 10 20.13 -2.66 6.64
CA GLY A 10 21.37 -2.55 7.43
C GLY A 10 22.12 -1.26 7.10
N ASP A 11 23.40 -1.39 6.76
CA ASP A 11 24.29 -0.26 6.46
C ASP A 11 23.89 0.54 5.21
N ASP A 12 23.08 -0.07 4.32
CA ASP A 12 22.57 0.60 3.13
C ASP A 12 21.41 1.57 3.41
N TYR A 13 20.80 1.51 4.60
CA TYR A 13 19.70 2.40 5.00
C TYR A 13 20.17 3.84 5.17
N SER A 14 19.42 4.81 4.64
CA SER A 14 19.70 6.24 4.84
C SER A 14 18.44 7.06 5.13
N SER A 15 18.59 8.37 5.30
CA SER A 15 17.46 9.32 5.41
C SER A 15 16.76 9.59 4.07
N ASN A 16 17.24 8.99 2.96
CA ASN A 16 16.59 9.11 1.65
C ASN A 16 15.62 7.93 1.46
N HIS A 17 14.36 8.14 1.85
CA HIS A 17 13.32 7.10 1.84
C HIS A 17 13.00 6.56 0.44
N LEU A 18 13.10 7.38 -0.61
CA LEU A 18 13.00 6.89 -1.99
C LEU A 18 14.11 5.88 -2.29
N ARG A 19 15.36 6.23 -1.97
CA ARG A 19 16.51 5.34 -2.18
C ARG A 19 16.34 4.05 -1.39
N ASN A 20 15.86 4.11 -0.15
CA ASN A 20 15.60 2.92 0.66
C ASN A 20 14.61 1.97 -0.02
N PHE A 21 13.47 2.47 -0.51
CA PHE A 21 12.51 1.65 -1.26
C PHE A 21 13.10 1.04 -2.54
N CYS A 22 13.86 1.82 -3.30
CA CYS A 22 14.54 1.31 -4.49
C CYS A 22 15.52 0.18 -4.14
N LEU A 23 16.37 0.36 -3.13
CA LEU A 23 17.30 -0.68 -2.68
C LEU A 23 16.60 -1.90 -2.10
N TYR A 24 15.51 -1.70 -1.37
CA TYR A 24 14.66 -2.77 -0.85
C TYR A 24 14.14 -3.67 -1.98
N TRP A 25 13.56 -3.06 -3.02
CA TRP A 25 13.06 -3.83 -4.17
C TRP A 25 14.19 -4.48 -4.98
N LEU A 26 15.33 -3.79 -5.16
CA LEU A 26 16.50 -4.37 -5.84
C LEU A 26 17.05 -5.58 -5.08
N LYS A 27 17.20 -5.47 -3.76
CA LYS A 27 17.62 -6.59 -2.90
C LYS A 27 16.62 -7.74 -2.94
N GLY A 28 15.32 -7.43 -2.89
CA GLY A 28 14.27 -8.43 -3.04
C GLY A 28 14.34 -9.16 -4.38
N MET A 29 14.51 -8.45 -5.50
CA MET A 29 14.67 -9.05 -6.83
C MET A 29 15.91 -9.95 -6.93
N ALA A 30 17.03 -9.55 -6.31
CA ALA A 30 18.26 -10.32 -6.34
C ALA A 30 18.22 -11.61 -5.48
N LEU A 31 17.42 -11.60 -4.41
CA LEU A 31 17.27 -12.74 -3.49
C LEU A 31 16.06 -13.63 -3.83
N GLY A 32 15.14 -13.13 -4.64
CA GLY A 32 13.89 -13.80 -4.99
C GLY A 32 14.13 -15.09 -5.78
N PRO A 33 13.43 -16.19 -5.45
CA PRO A 33 13.40 -17.33 -6.35
C PRO A 33 12.71 -16.96 -7.66
N GLU A 34 13.06 -17.62 -8.75
CA GLU A 34 12.24 -17.56 -9.96
C GLU A 34 10.84 -18.09 -9.63
N TRP A 35 9.81 -17.43 -10.17
CA TRP A 35 8.44 -17.88 -9.93
C TRP A 35 8.17 -19.17 -10.70
N GLU A 36 7.83 -20.22 -9.95
CA GLU A 36 7.43 -21.52 -10.49
C GLU A 36 6.05 -21.90 -9.94
N ASP A 37 5.09 -22.23 -10.82
CA ASP A 37 3.74 -22.64 -10.43
C ASP A 37 3.65 -24.12 -10.00
N THR A 38 4.68 -24.58 -9.28
CA THR A 38 4.77 -25.91 -8.65
C THR A 38 4.50 -25.79 -7.15
N VAL A 39 4.34 -26.91 -6.45
CA VAL A 39 4.16 -26.88 -4.99
C VAL A 39 5.42 -26.34 -4.32
N GLU A 40 6.57 -26.81 -4.79
CA GLU A 40 7.91 -26.46 -4.31
C GLU A 40 8.22 -24.99 -4.63
N GLY A 41 7.91 -24.54 -5.84
CA GLY A 41 8.08 -23.15 -6.28
C GLY A 41 7.26 -22.17 -5.45
N ARG A 42 5.97 -22.48 -5.22
CA ARG A 42 5.11 -21.68 -4.34
C ARG A 42 5.61 -21.66 -2.90
N ALA A 43 6.08 -22.79 -2.37
CA ALA A 43 6.65 -22.85 -1.02
C ALA A 43 7.95 -22.05 -0.89
N ALA A 44 8.83 -22.11 -1.89
CA ALA A 44 10.06 -21.32 -1.93
C ALA A 44 9.77 -19.82 -2.01
N PHE A 45 8.80 -19.42 -2.83
CA PHE A 45 8.36 -18.03 -2.92
C PHE A 45 7.73 -17.54 -1.61
N ASP A 46 6.89 -18.36 -0.97
CA ASP A 46 6.31 -18.04 0.33
C ASP A 46 7.37 -17.85 1.39
N GLU A 47 8.36 -18.75 1.47
CA GLU A 47 9.47 -18.62 2.41
C GLU A 47 10.30 -17.37 2.14
N TRP A 48 10.52 -17.04 0.87
CA TRP A 48 11.16 -15.78 0.50
C TRP A 48 10.33 -14.58 0.99
N ARG A 49 9.01 -14.55 0.78
CA ARG A 49 8.15 -13.46 1.27
C ARG A 49 8.24 -13.31 2.79
N ARG A 50 8.15 -14.40 3.55
CA ARG A 50 8.23 -14.37 5.02
C ARG A 50 9.49 -13.66 5.53
N LYS A 51 10.60 -13.79 4.81
CA LYS A 51 11.92 -13.26 5.20
C LYS A 51 12.29 -11.93 4.56
N ASN A 52 11.60 -11.53 3.48
CA ASN A 52 12.03 -10.40 2.66
C ASN A 52 10.95 -9.36 2.42
N ASP A 53 9.67 -9.72 2.40
CA ASP A 53 8.61 -8.73 2.22
C ASP A 53 8.42 -7.92 3.51
N LEU A 54 8.47 -6.60 3.38
CA LEU A 54 8.31 -5.67 4.50
C LEU A 54 7.02 -5.89 5.29
N ASP A 55 5.91 -6.19 4.60
CA ASP A 55 4.65 -6.49 5.27
C ASP A 55 4.80 -7.71 6.19
N CYS A 56 5.29 -8.83 5.66
CA CYS A 56 5.55 -10.05 6.41
C CYS A 56 6.52 -9.80 7.57
N LEU A 57 7.58 -9.03 7.36
CA LEU A 57 8.56 -8.70 8.40
C LEU A 57 7.96 -7.94 9.58
N TYR A 58 6.94 -7.10 9.36
CA TYR A 58 6.23 -6.40 10.44
C TYR A 58 5.24 -7.28 11.22
N PHE A 59 4.97 -8.50 10.73
CA PHE A 59 4.05 -9.47 11.31
C PHE A 59 4.70 -10.85 11.46
N ASP A 60 5.99 -10.89 11.83
CA ASP A 60 6.73 -12.12 12.14
C ASP A 60 6.64 -13.22 11.07
N GLY A 61 6.56 -12.81 9.80
CA GLY A 61 6.47 -13.70 8.64
C GLY A 61 5.05 -14.19 8.33
N ASP A 62 4.00 -13.56 8.84
CA ASP A 62 2.62 -13.89 8.47
C ASP A 62 2.35 -13.56 6.99
N LEU A 63 1.94 -14.55 6.20
CA LEU A 63 1.67 -14.40 4.77
C LEU A 63 0.33 -13.72 4.47
N CYS A 64 -0.52 -13.53 5.47
CA CYS A 64 -1.69 -12.65 5.40
C CYS A 64 -1.32 -11.17 5.59
N ALA A 65 -0.07 -10.86 5.93
CA ALA A 65 0.40 -9.49 5.95
C ALA A 65 0.40 -8.89 4.53
N ASP A 66 0.03 -7.62 4.47
CA ASP A 66 0.00 -6.87 3.24
C ASP A 66 0.33 -5.40 3.45
N THR A 67 0.78 -4.75 2.39
CA THR A 67 0.98 -3.31 2.34
C THR A 67 -0.37 -2.60 2.17
N LEU A 68 -0.65 -1.63 3.03
CA LEU A 68 -1.89 -0.86 2.99
C LEU A 68 -1.89 0.09 1.78
N MET A 69 -0.83 0.86 1.58
CA MET A 69 -0.68 1.79 0.45
C MET A 69 0.63 1.52 -0.30
N SER A 70 0.54 1.20 -1.58
CA SER A 70 1.70 0.90 -2.43
C SER A 70 2.59 2.13 -2.63
N ALA A 71 3.82 2.07 -2.12
CA ALA A 71 4.83 3.11 -2.34
C ALA A 71 5.21 3.25 -3.82
N TRP A 72 5.33 2.12 -4.53
CA TRP A 72 5.69 2.14 -5.95
C TRP A 72 4.66 2.86 -6.81
N THR A 73 3.37 2.63 -6.56
CA THR A 73 2.29 3.23 -7.37
C THR A 73 2.35 4.75 -7.32
N ILE A 74 2.51 5.35 -6.14
CA ILE A 74 2.56 6.81 -6.00
C ILE A 74 3.90 7.41 -6.46
N ILE A 75 5.04 6.74 -6.21
CA ILE A 75 6.35 7.13 -6.78
C ILE A 75 6.23 7.22 -8.29
N LYS A 76 5.69 6.18 -8.93
CA LYS A 76 5.51 6.12 -10.37
C LYS A 76 4.65 7.27 -10.88
N TRP A 77 3.50 7.53 -10.26
CA TRP A 77 2.60 8.57 -10.74
C TRP A 77 3.18 9.97 -10.59
N VAL A 78 3.89 10.26 -9.49
CA VAL A 78 4.58 11.54 -9.30
C VAL A 78 5.72 11.69 -10.31
N ALA A 79 6.56 10.67 -10.48
CA ALA A 79 7.67 10.71 -11.43
C ALA A 79 7.19 10.85 -12.88
N GLU A 80 6.18 10.08 -13.31
CA GLU A 80 5.58 10.21 -14.63
C GLU A 80 4.93 11.58 -14.85
N TYR A 81 4.31 12.17 -13.81
CA TYR A 81 3.71 13.50 -13.91
C TYR A 81 4.77 14.60 -14.09
N LEU A 82 5.81 14.63 -13.26
CA LEU A 82 6.86 15.65 -13.34
C LEU A 82 7.70 15.56 -14.62
N ASN A 83 7.73 14.39 -15.25
CA ASN A 83 8.49 14.15 -16.48
C ASN A 83 7.60 13.96 -17.71
N MET A 84 6.33 14.35 -17.63
CA MET A 84 5.36 14.08 -18.69
C MET A 84 5.70 14.80 -20.01
N GLU A 85 6.31 15.99 -19.94
CA GLU A 85 6.72 16.75 -21.12
C GLU A 85 7.83 16.05 -21.92
N TYR A 86 8.62 15.20 -21.25
CA TYR A 86 9.68 14.40 -21.87
C TYR A 86 9.20 13.00 -22.29
N GLY A 87 7.93 12.66 -22.03
CA GLY A 87 7.37 11.34 -22.36
C GLY A 87 7.97 10.18 -21.56
N ILE A 88 8.63 10.46 -20.43
CA ILE A 88 9.31 9.45 -19.62
C ILE A 88 8.28 8.62 -18.85
N LYS A 89 8.48 7.30 -18.84
CA LYS A 89 7.66 6.34 -18.11
C LYS A 89 8.55 5.48 -17.21
N PHE A 90 7.99 5.09 -16.07
CA PHE A 90 8.71 4.29 -15.09
C PHE A 90 8.03 2.93 -14.87
N SER A 91 8.86 1.91 -14.72
CA SER A 91 8.49 0.53 -14.45
C SER A 91 9.23 0.03 -13.21
N LYS A 92 8.65 -0.92 -12.47
CA LYS A 92 9.29 -1.48 -11.27
C LYS A 92 10.32 -2.54 -11.67
N CYS A 93 11.34 -2.12 -12.40
CA CYS A 93 12.42 -2.99 -12.88
C CYS A 93 13.78 -2.47 -12.40
N GLU A 94 14.78 -3.34 -12.44
CA GLU A 94 16.13 -3.03 -11.96
C GLU A 94 16.71 -1.73 -12.53
N LYS A 95 16.53 -1.50 -13.85
CA LYS A 95 17.02 -0.30 -14.53
C LYS A 95 16.45 0.98 -13.91
N ASP A 96 15.12 1.07 -13.83
CA ASP A 96 14.44 2.29 -13.37
C ASP A 96 14.62 2.49 -11.86
N LEU A 97 14.71 1.40 -11.08
CA LEU A 97 15.01 1.47 -9.65
C LEU A 97 16.43 1.97 -9.38
N LYS A 98 17.43 1.49 -10.13
CA LYS A 98 18.80 1.98 -10.05
C LYS A 98 18.89 3.45 -10.43
N LEU A 99 18.17 3.84 -11.48
CA LEU A 99 18.10 5.23 -11.94
C LEU A 99 17.53 6.15 -10.86
N LEU A 100 16.37 5.82 -10.29
CA LEU A 100 15.73 6.59 -9.21
C LEU A 100 16.57 6.61 -7.92
N ALA A 101 17.31 5.55 -7.63
CA ALA A 101 18.20 5.48 -6.47
C ALA A 101 19.46 6.33 -6.61
N ALA A 102 20.01 6.44 -7.83
CA ALA A 102 21.27 7.11 -8.11
C ALA A 102 21.11 8.59 -8.51
N ASP A 103 20.07 8.90 -9.29
CA ASP A 103 19.85 10.22 -9.89
C ASP A 103 18.41 10.70 -9.64
N ARG A 104 18.04 10.71 -8.36
CA ARG A 104 16.71 11.14 -7.92
C ARG A 104 16.38 12.54 -8.43
N ASP A 105 17.29 13.49 -8.25
CA ASP A 105 16.99 14.92 -8.46
C ASP A 105 16.73 15.28 -9.92
N ALA A 106 17.19 14.46 -10.88
CA ALA A 106 16.83 14.60 -12.29
C ALA A 106 15.34 14.34 -12.56
N TYR A 107 14.69 13.45 -11.79
CA TYR A 107 13.32 13.00 -12.05
C TYR A 107 12.31 13.39 -10.96
N LEU A 108 12.78 13.57 -9.73
CA LEU A 108 12.01 13.89 -8.53
C LEU A 108 12.77 14.95 -7.71
N PRO A 109 12.85 16.21 -8.19
CA PRO A 109 13.66 17.25 -7.56
C PRO A 109 13.17 17.58 -6.14
N ALA A 110 14.05 17.50 -5.14
CA ALA A 110 13.69 17.71 -3.73
C ALA A 110 13.07 19.08 -3.40
N LYS A 111 13.24 20.07 -4.28
CA LYS A 111 12.66 21.42 -4.11
C LYS A 111 11.17 21.49 -4.47
N ASP A 112 10.65 20.59 -5.30
CA ASP A 112 9.23 20.59 -5.69
C ASP A 112 8.35 20.17 -4.50
N ASP A 113 7.28 20.92 -4.24
CA ASP A 113 6.38 20.67 -3.10
C ASP A 113 5.65 19.32 -3.18
N LEU A 114 5.37 18.83 -4.40
CA LEU A 114 4.80 17.50 -4.60
C LEU A 114 5.80 16.41 -4.20
N VAL A 115 7.09 16.63 -4.46
CA VAL A 115 8.16 15.71 -4.06
C VAL A 115 8.36 15.71 -2.54
N LYS A 116 8.20 16.86 -1.88
CA LYS A 116 8.22 16.92 -0.40
C LYS A 116 7.08 16.13 0.23
N LEU A 117 5.88 16.20 -0.35
CA LEU A 117 4.75 15.37 0.06
C LEU A 117 5.06 13.88 -0.16
N LEU A 118 5.64 13.53 -1.32
CA LEU A 118 6.07 12.15 -1.60
C LEU A 118 7.08 11.67 -0.55
N ASP A 119 8.11 12.45 -0.23
CA ASP A 119 9.10 12.10 0.80
C ASP A 119 8.47 11.82 2.16
N ARG A 120 7.55 12.71 2.60
CA ARG A 120 6.85 12.53 3.87
C ARG A 120 6.00 11.25 3.85
N PHE A 121 5.32 10.97 2.75
CA PHE A 121 4.60 9.71 2.60
C PHE A 121 5.55 8.51 2.66
N LEU A 122 6.69 8.54 1.96
CA LEU A 122 7.64 7.41 1.94
C LEU A 122 8.26 7.15 3.32
N GLU A 123 8.57 8.19 4.08
CA GLU A 123 9.01 8.08 5.48
C GLU A 123 8.01 7.27 6.33
N LEU A 124 6.71 7.54 6.18
CA LEU A 124 5.63 6.84 6.87
C LEU A 124 5.40 5.44 6.29
N ALA A 125 5.52 5.29 4.97
CA ALA A 125 5.28 4.04 4.26
C ALA A 125 6.28 2.93 4.64
N GLU A 126 7.47 3.28 5.13
CA GLU A 126 8.45 2.33 5.68
C GLU A 126 8.05 1.74 7.04
N ARG A 127 7.08 2.34 7.72
CA ARG A 127 6.73 2.05 9.13
C ARG A 127 5.51 1.13 9.25
N ARG A 128 5.34 0.54 10.42
CA ARG A 128 4.22 -0.37 10.75
C ARG A 128 2.83 0.19 10.42
N CYS A 129 2.66 1.51 10.47
CA CYS A 129 1.41 2.20 10.12
C CYS A 129 0.98 2.01 8.66
N ASN A 130 1.84 1.50 7.76
CA ASN A 130 1.47 1.18 6.38
C ASN A 130 1.25 -0.33 6.12
N TYR A 131 1.21 -1.17 7.15
CA TYR A 131 1.04 -2.62 6.99
C TYR A 131 -0.16 -3.14 7.78
N ILE A 132 -0.85 -4.14 7.24
CA ILE A 132 -2.08 -4.73 7.81
C ILE A 132 -2.05 -6.25 7.71
N LEU A 133 -2.84 -6.93 8.55
CA LEU A 133 -3.22 -8.33 8.35
C LEU A 133 -4.56 -8.41 7.63
N LEU A 134 -4.61 -9.13 6.53
CA LEU A 134 -5.83 -9.43 5.81
C LEU A 134 -6.58 -10.60 6.46
N PRO A 135 -7.92 -10.68 6.33
CA PRO A 135 -8.70 -11.83 6.79
C PRO A 135 -8.39 -13.11 6.00
N ASP A 136 -7.98 -12.97 4.74
CA ASP A 136 -7.60 -14.05 3.83
C ASP A 136 -6.53 -13.51 2.87
N ARG A 137 -5.44 -14.26 2.69
CA ARG A 137 -4.32 -13.88 1.82
C ARG A 137 -4.74 -13.54 0.39
N ARG A 138 -5.78 -14.18 -0.15
CA ARG A 138 -6.28 -13.93 -1.52
C ARG A 138 -6.80 -12.50 -1.69
N MET A 139 -7.19 -11.84 -0.60
CA MET A 139 -7.62 -10.45 -0.61
C MET A 139 -6.50 -9.49 -1.06
N ASN A 140 -5.23 -9.87 -0.93
CA ASN A 140 -4.09 -9.05 -1.38
C ASN A 140 -4.20 -8.74 -2.88
N ASN A 141 -4.29 -9.77 -3.72
CA ASN A 141 -4.44 -9.60 -5.17
C ASN A 141 -5.74 -8.88 -5.54
N ASP A 142 -6.85 -9.25 -4.87
CA ASP A 142 -8.18 -8.70 -5.14
C ASP A 142 -8.28 -7.20 -4.76
N ARG A 143 -7.46 -6.71 -3.82
CA ARG A 143 -7.36 -5.29 -3.42
C ARG A 143 -6.64 -4.42 -4.44
N TYR A 144 -5.83 -5.00 -5.33
CA TYR A 144 -5.24 -4.28 -6.44
C TYR A 144 -6.20 -4.26 -7.64
N GLU A 145 -6.70 -5.44 -7.99
CA GLU A 145 -7.52 -5.69 -9.17
C GLU A 145 -8.45 -6.87 -8.91
N PHE A 146 -9.75 -6.63 -8.94
CA PHE A 146 -10.75 -7.66 -8.78
C PHE A 146 -11.22 -8.18 -10.13
N ARG A 147 -11.03 -9.48 -10.34
CA ARG A 147 -11.47 -10.17 -11.55
C ARG A 147 -12.19 -11.47 -11.19
N ARG A 148 -13.50 -11.39 -11.03
CA ARG A 148 -14.38 -12.56 -10.92
C ARG A 148 -15.63 -12.36 -11.76
N SER A 149 -16.04 -13.42 -12.45
CA SER A 149 -17.17 -13.40 -13.40
C SER A 149 -16.96 -12.33 -14.50
N ALA A 150 -18.04 -11.69 -14.98
CA ALA A 150 -17.97 -10.60 -15.94
C ALA A 150 -17.58 -9.23 -15.33
N LYS A 151 -17.20 -9.16 -14.05
CA LYS A 151 -16.82 -7.92 -13.37
C LYS A 151 -15.30 -7.76 -13.34
N TYR A 152 -14.85 -6.60 -13.79
CA TYR A 152 -13.46 -6.16 -13.74
C TYR A 152 -13.41 -4.80 -13.04
N ILE A 153 -12.74 -4.73 -11.88
CA ILE A 153 -12.60 -3.49 -11.12
C ILE A 153 -11.13 -3.31 -10.76
N LYS A 154 -10.59 -2.13 -11.06
CA LYS A 154 -9.22 -1.77 -10.69
C LYS A 154 -9.23 -0.83 -9.52
N PHE A 155 -8.57 -1.22 -8.43
CA PHE A 155 -8.54 -0.47 -7.18
C PHE A 155 -7.21 0.24 -6.97
N PHE A 156 -6.10 -0.27 -7.54
CA PHE A 156 -4.74 0.27 -7.36
C PHE A 156 -4.30 0.33 -5.90
N ASP A 157 -4.74 -0.62 -5.06
CA ASP A 157 -4.49 -0.64 -3.61
C ASP A 157 -5.00 0.61 -2.87
N GLN A 158 -5.92 1.37 -3.47
CA GLN A 158 -6.43 2.58 -2.85
C GLN A 158 -7.30 2.23 -1.67
N VAL A 159 -6.89 2.71 -0.49
CA VAL A 159 -7.57 2.45 0.78
C VAL A 159 -9.06 2.81 0.74
N PRO A 160 -9.50 3.98 0.23
CA PRO A 160 -10.93 4.28 0.13
C PRO A 160 -11.72 3.24 -0.68
N ALA A 161 -11.19 2.78 -1.81
CA ALA A 161 -11.86 1.76 -2.60
C ALA A 161 -11.90 0.42 -1.85
N THR A 162 -10.80 0.03 -1.20
CA THR A 162 -10.76 -1.17 -0.34
C THR A 162 -11.85 -1.10 0.74
N LEU A 163 -11.87 -0.01 1.53
CA LEU A 163 -12.78 0.18 2.65
C LEU A 163 -14.25 0.27 2.22
N TRP A 164 -14.53 0.77 1.02
CA TRP A 164 -15.89 0.78 0.48
C TRP A 164 -16.32 -0.64 0.05
N HIS A 165 -15.42 -1.39 -0.57
CA HIS A 165 -15.72 -2.70 -1.15
C HIS A 165 -15.77 -3.86 -0.15
N VAL A 166 -15.23 -3.71 1.06
CA VAL A 166 -15.39 -4.72 2.12
C VAL A 166 -16.85 -4.86 2.60
N PHE A 167 -17.71 -3.88 2.29
CA PHE A 167 -19.16 -3.98 2.51
C PHE A 167 -19.91 -4.56 1.30
N CYS A 168 -19.22 -4.87 0.18
CA CYS A 168 -19.84 -5.38 -1.04
C CYS A 168 -19.57 -6.86 -1.27
N LYS A 169 -20.62 -7.68 -1.11
CA LYS A 169 -20.63 -9.14 -1.28
C LYS A 169 -19.96 -9.61 -2.56
N GLU A 170 -20.21 -8.96 -3.69
CA GLU A 170 -19.70 -9.41 -4.99
C GLU A 170 -18.23 -9.03 -5.24
N THR A 171 -17.58 -8.40 -4.27
CA THR A 171 -16.18 -7.93 -4.35
C THR A 171 -15.43 -8.32 -3.08
N LEU A 172 -14.87 -7.37 -2.33
CA LEU A 172 -14.05 -7.67 -1.15
C LEU A 172 -14.89 -8.13 0.06
N GLY A 173 -16.17 -7.80 0.13
CA GLY A 173 -17.06 -8.27 1.20
C GLY A 173 -17.24 -9.79 1.24
N GLN A 174 -16.90 -10.52 0.16
CA GLN A 174 -16.89 -11.98 0.15
C GLN A 174 -15.92 -12.59 1.19
N TYR A 175 -14.93 -11.82 1.66
CA TYR A 175 -13.99 -12.26 2.70
C TYR A 175 -14.56 -12.14 4.12
N PHE A 176 -15.76 -11.55 4.25
CA PHE A 176 -16.42 -11.25 5.52
C PHE A 176 -17.84 -11.83 5.57
N LEU A 177 -18.12 -12.93 4.85
CA LEU A 177 -19.46 -13.50 4.85
C LEU A 177 -19.82 -14.14 6.19
N GLY A 178 -21.08 -13.98 6.60
CA GLY A 178 -21.71 -14.73 7.68
C GLY A 178 -22.26 -16.07 7.20
N ASP A 179 -22.83 -16.84 8.12
CA ASP A 179 -23.38 -18.18 7.82
C ASP A 179 -24.58 -18.12 6.85
N ASN A 180 -25.24 -16.98 6.74
CA ASN A 180 -26.33 -16.72 5.80
C ASN A 180 -25.84 -16.37 4.38
N GLY A 181 -24.51 -16.30 4.16
CA GLY A 181 -23.92 -15.94 2.87
C GLY A 181 -24.01 -14.45 2.52
N GLU A 182 -24.43 -13.58 3.45
CA GLU A 182 -24.36 -12.12 3.33
C GLU A 182 -23.12 -11.57 4.02
N VAL A 183 -22.74 -10.34 3.70
CA VAL A 183 -21.63 -9.66 4.40
C VAL A 183 -22.00 -9.49 5.87
N ASP A 184 -21.17 -10.03 6.75
CA ASP A 184 -21.27 -9.81 8.17
C ASP A 184 -20.52 -8.53 8.53
N GLU A 185 -21.26 -7.43 8.62
CA GLU A 185 -20.71 -6.11 8.94
C GLU A 185 -19.96 -6.08 10.27
N ARG A 186 -20.28 -6.98 11.22
CA ARG A 186 -19.53 -7.08 12.49
C ARG A 186 -18.11 -7.58 12.24
N LYS A 187 -17.93 -8.58 11.37
CA LYS A 187 -16.59 -9.05 10.98
C LYS A 187 -15.78 -7.97 10.27
N VAL A 188 -16.45 -7.17 9.42
CA VAL A 188 -15.84 -6.00 8.76
C VAL A 188 -15.39 -4.98 9.80
N GLU A 189 -16.26 -4.62 10.73
CA GLU A 189 -15.98 -3.67 11.80
C GLU A 189 -14.84 -4.14 12.71
N GLU A 190 -14.87 -5.41 13.13
CA GLU A 190 -13.82 -6.04 13.93
C GLU A 190 -12.46 -5.97 13.24
N TRP A 191 -12.41 -6.29 11.93
CA TRP A 191 -11.19 -6.18 11.15
C TRP A 191 -10.69 -4.73 11.03
N ILE A 192 -11.58 -3.78 10.74
CA ILE A 192 -11.22 -2.35 10.67
C ILE A 192 -10.67 -1.84 12.00
N ARG A 193 -11.27 -2.26 13.12
CA ARG A 193 -10.80 -1.87 14.46
C ARG A 193 -9.48 -2.52 14.82
N ARG A 194 -9.33 -3.83 14.56
CA ARG A 194 -8.09 -4.58 14.78
C ARG A 194 -6.93 -3.98 13.99
N GLU A 195 -7.16 -3.65 12.73
CA GLU A 195 -6.15 -3.06 11.85
C GLU A 195 -6.00 -1.54 12.00
N LYS A 196 -6.78 -0.91 12.89
CA LYS A 196 -6.77 0.53 13.17
C LYS A 196 -6.97 1.37 11.91
N LEU A 197 -8.06 1.13 11.16
CA LEU A 197 -8.38 1.79 9.87
C LEU A 197 -9.52 2.83 9.97
N GLN A 198 -9.97 3.16 11.18
CA GLN A 198 -11.15 4.01 11.43
C GLN A 198 -11.00 5.45 10.87
N MET A 199 -9.76 5.94 10.73
CA MET A 199 -9.47 7.24 10.12
C MET A 199 -9.83 7.31 8.62
N GLY A 200 -10.10 6.17 7.99
CA GLY A 200 -10.64 6.11 6.63
C GLY A 200 -12.14 6.47 6.54
N PHE A 201 -12.79 6.70 7.69
CA PHE A 201 -14.22 6.94 7.77
C PHE A 201 -14.53 8.30 8.42
N ALA A 202 -15.53 9.00 7.87
CA ALA A 202 -16.01 10.27 8.38
C ALA A 202 -16.46 10.12 9.84
N ASN A 203 -15.96 11.00 10.72
CA ASN A 203 -16.18 10.94 12.16
C ASN A 203 -15.84 9.58 12.81
N ARG A 204 -15.01 8.76 12.14
CA ARG A 204 -14.65 7.40 12.56
C ARG A 204 -15.85 6.44 12.67
N VAL A 205 -16.96 6.76 11.99
CA VAL A 205 -18.15 5.91 11.91
C VAL A 205 -17.95 4.85 10.84
N ILE A 206 -17.74 3.60 11.25
CA ILE A 206 -17.42 2.49 10.33
C ILE A 206 -18.69 2.07 9.59
N SER A 207 -18.85 2.57 8.37
CA SER A 207 -19.88 2.12 7.43
C SER A 207 -19.51 2.50 6.00
N GLN A 208 -20.15 1.86 5.03
CA GLN A 208 -19.84 2.05 3.61
C GLN A 208 -19.99 3.51 3.15
N GLU A 209 -21.06 4.18 3.59
CA GLU A 209 -21.39 5.57 3.24
C GLU A 209 -20.47 6.61 3.89
N ASN A 210 -19.76 6.24 4.95
CA ASN A 210 -18.84 7.13 5.65
C ASN A 210 -17.41 7.05 5.13
N VAL A 211 -17.09 6.22 4.13
CA VAL A 211 -15.73 6.12 3.59
C VAL A 211 -15.29 7.46 2.98
N ILE A 212 -14.13 7.97 3.41
CA ILE A 212 -13.55 9.21 2.92
C ILE A 212 -12.85 8.95 1.58
N PRO A 213 -13.19 9.67 0.49
CA PRO A 213 -12.58 9.48 -0.82
C PRO A 213 -11.11 9.93 -0.85
N LEU A 214 -10.33 9.32 -1.75
CA LEU A 214 -8.89 9.61 -1.89
C LEU A 214 -8.60 11.06 -2.32
N THR A 215 -9.47 11.58 -3.19
CA THR A 215 -9.45 12.96 -3.71
C THR A 215 -10.89 13.45 -3.81
N SER A 216 -11.10 14.75 -3.84
CA SER A 216 -12.41 15.40 -4.02
C SER A 216 -13.20 14.88 -5.23
N THR A 217 -12.50 14.38 -6.26
CA THR A 217 -13.10 13.89 -7.52
C THR A 217 -13.00 12.37 -7.68
N ALA A 218 -12.50 11.64 -6.67
CA ALA A 218 -12.45 10.18 -6.71
C ALA A 218 -13.83 9.57 -6.43
N ARG A 219 -14.18 8.53 -7.17
CA ARG A 219 -15.35 7.68 -6.88
C ARG A 219 -14.89 6.53 -6.00
N LEU A 220 -15.67 6.18 -4.99
CA LEU A 220 -15.31 5.12 -4.04
C LEU A 220 -15.37 3.71 -4.66
N TYR A 221 -16.20 3.52 -5.69
CA TYR A 221 -16.39 2.22 -6.37
C TYR A 221 -15.22 1.82 -7.30
N PHE A 222 -14.35 2.76 -7.68
CA PHE A 222 -13.24 2.49 -8.59
C PHE A 222 -11.96 3.15 -8.09
N GLY A 223 -10.83 2.48 -8.25
CA GLY A 223 -9.55 3.15 -8.09
C GLY A 223 -9.36 4.23 -9.15
N LYS A 224 -8.84 5.39 -8.74
CA LYS A 224 -8.56 6.51 -9.63
C LYS A 224 -7.08 6.55 -10.00
N ARG A 225 -6.74 6.38 -11.28
CA ARG A 225 -5.37 6.70 -11.74
C ARG A 225 -5.16 8.21 -11.68
N LEU A 226 -4.24 8.66 -10.84
CA LEU A 226 -3.93 10.07 -10.65
C LEU A 226 -3.05 10.57 -11.80
N LYS A 227 -3.42 11.70 -12.40
CA LYS A 227 -2.75 12.26 -13.59
C LYS A 227 -2.52 13.77 -13.53
N THR A 228 -3.11 14.44 -12.55
CA THR A 228 -3.02 15.90 -12.38
C THR A 228 -2.27 16.21 -11.09
N ARG A 229 -1.67 17.40 -11.00
CA ARG A 229 -1.00 17.85 -9.79
C ARG A 229 -1.94 17.86 -8.59
N SER A 230 -3.11 18.47 -8.73
CA SER A 230 -4.11 18.57 -7.65
C SER A 230 -4.49 17.19 -7.12
N ASP A 231 -4.73 16.23 -8.01
CA ASP A 231 -5.06 14.86 -7.63
C ASP A 231 -3.94 14.17 -6.86
N LEU A 232 -2.69 14.36 -7.29
CA LEU A 232 -1.52 13.78 -6.63
C LEU A 232 -1.28 14.42 -5.26
N GLU A 233 -1.41 15.74 -5.15
CA GLU A 233 -1.26 16.46 -3.89
C GLU A 233 -2.36 16.09 -2.89
N GLU A 234 -3.64 16.05 -3.32
CA GLU A 234 -4.76 15.63 -2.48
C GLU A 234 -4.58 14.18 -2.00
N ALA A 235 -4.22 13.26 -2.91
CA ALA A 235 -4.00 11.87 -2.54
C ALA A 235 -2.84 11.70 -1.56
N LEU A 236 -1.70 12.36 -1.79
CA LEU A 236 -0.58 12.31 -0.85
C LEU A 236 -0.94 12.88 0.51
N ARG A 237 -1.66 14.01 0.57
CA ARG A 237 -2.15 14.57 1.85
C ARG A 237 -3.09 13.62 2.57
N TYR A 238 -4.01 12.96 1.84
CA TYR A 238 -4.85 11.90 2.38
C TYR A 238 -4.01 10.76 2.97
N MET A 239 -3.08 10.22 2.18
CA MET A 239 -2.24 9.09 2.58
C MET A 239 -1.38 9.42 3.81
N ILE A 240 -0.76 10.60 3.85
CA ILE A 240 0.03 11.09 4.99
C ILE A 240 -0.86 11.21 6.23
N CYS A 241 -1.99 11.91 6.13
CA CYS A 241 -2.90 12.11 7.25
C CYS A 241 -3.44 10.77 7.80
N PHE A 242 -3.76 9.83 6.90
CA PHE A 242 -4.20 8.49 7.28
C PHE A 242 -3.11 7.76 8.05
N LEU A 243 -1.88 7.69 7.52
CA LEU A 243 -0.78 6.95 8.13
C LEU A 243 -0.32 7.60 9.45
N GLU A 244 -0.30 8.93 9.56
CA GLU A 244 0.03 9.65 10.80
C GLU A 244 -0.99 9.39 11.90
N GLN A 245 -2.28 9.39 11.58
CA GLN A 245 -3.31 9.03 12.55
C GLN A 245 -3.19 7.57 12.96
N ARG A 246 -2.96 6.67 12.00
CA ARG A 246 -2.79 5.24 12.28
C ARG A 246 -1.54 4.95 13.11
N GLU A 247 -0.44 5.67 12.87
CA GLU A 247 0.78 5.57 13.67
C GLU A 247 0.52 5.92 15.13
N LYS A 248 -0.27 6.98 15.41
CA LYS A 248 -0.66 7.35 16.78
C LYS A 248 -1.52 6.28 17.45
N GLU A 249 -2.50 5.71 16.74
CA GLU A 249 -3.37 4.65 17.27
C GLU A 249 -2.57 3.38 17.61
N ILE A 250 -1.62 3.00 16.76
CA ILE A 250 -0.74 1.84 17.01
C ILE A 250 0.23 2.12 18.15
N GLY A 251 0.72 3.36 18.28
CA GLY A 251 1.62 3.77 19.36
C GLY A 251 0.93 3.83 20.72
N GLY A 252 -0.33 4.28 20.78
CA GLY A 252 -1.10 4.38 22.03
C GLY A 252 -1.38 3.04 22.70
N ASP A 253 -1.51 1.95 21.93
CA ASP A 253 -1.69 0.59 22.46
C ASP A 253 -0.44 0.02 23.18
N LEU A 254 0.71 0.70 23.11
CA LEU A 254 1.95 0.30 23.81
C LEU A 254 2.12 0.98 25.17
N ASP A 255 1.29 1.98 25.48
CA ASP A 255 1.33 2.77 26.72
C ASP A 255 0.15 2.45 27.67
N GLU A 256 -0.73 1.50 27.31
CA GLU A 256 -1.80 0.92 28.16
C GLU A 256 -1.47 -0.52 28.61
#